data_AF-A0A6M2CNN6-F1
#
_entry.id   AF-A0A6M2CNN6-F1
#
_cell.length_a   1.000
_cell.length_b   1.000
_cell.length_c   1.000
_cell.angle_alpha   90.00
_cell.angle_beta   90.00
_cell.angle_gamma   90.00
#
_symmetry.space_group_name_H-M   'P 1'
#
loop_
_entity.id
_entity.type
_entity.pdbx_description
1 polymer ?
#
loop_
_entity_poly.entity_id
_entity_poly.type
_entity_poly.pdbx_seq_one_letter_code
_entity_poly.pdbx_strand_id
1 'polypeptide(L)'
;PQKLEAMLLRCAMSETTPGLLQSLLSCCPPNTVDKQPADIYSDSILLASEQLRNPEKKLHDVFDSMTPEEVLERILRQVLEESDDVFVGDMVLDLLRPFCLDSSVSIHVRLKVLEILEKNVSLNADDENLLLLLQVQTLIWSEWPDYELDECTELDGDKRQAMFDELLQRCNTQSGFVVLGKLLQCGEPLDSTSELDPQKNPWTQLIGQMLLVCEEGSGLDEAESLFLTAIKNCSLNLECCHYIFCEFEKKNSLIHILRAFLQTDFPQLHSDAVAYLKHFDKISECDYDETVLNRILQLRLLPDVVSTSLYRPVIDHLIANKDSAEKHFSIQEATRSLTDANMLAEAGTLLLQLSRTHPAACTFNTAVNAARRWLRGMTSEP
;
A
#
# COMPACT_ATOMS: atom_id res chain seq x y z
N PRO A 1 12.43 -48.79 9.01
CA PRO A 1 11.27 -47.93 9.36
C PRO A 1 11.67 -46.47 9.61
N GLN A 2 12.32 -46.13 10.73
CA GLN A 2 12.58 -44.72 11.11
C GLN A 2 13.35 -43.87 10.08
N LYS A 3 14.40 -44.43 9.45
CA LYS A 3 15.15 -43.71 8.39
C LYS A 3 14.34 -43.52 7.10
N LEU A 4 13.42 -44.45 6.80
CA LEU A 4 12.57 -44.38 5.63
C LEU A 4 11.47 -43.33 5.84
N GLU A 5 10.89 -43.29 7.03
CA GLU A 5 9.90 -42.29 7.43
C GLU A 5 10.49 -40.87 7.41
N ALA A 6 11.69 -40.67 7.98
CA ALA A 6 12.39 -39.39 7.87
C ALA A 6 12.65 -38.96 6.41
N MET A 7 12.95 -39.91 5.51
CA MET A 7 13.13 -39.62 4.09
C MET A 7 11.81 -39.22 3.41
N LEU A 8 10.70 -39.87 3.76
CA LEU A 8 9.36 -39.55 3.24
C LEU A 8 8.89 -38.17 3.72
N LEU A 9 9.09 -37.86 5.01
CA LEU A 9 8.82 -36.53 5.56
C LEU A 9 9.69 -35.47 4.86
N ARG A 10 10.98 -35.75 4.66
CA ARG A 10 11.86 -34.85 3.90
C ARG A 10 11.35 -34.62 2.49
N CYS A 11 10.83 -35.65 1.82
CA CYS A 11 10.25 -35.54 0.48
C CYS A 11 9.06 -34.56 0.48
N ALA A 12 8.14 -34.70 1.44
CA ALA A 12 6.96 -33.83 1.56
C ALA A 12 7.30 -32.38 1.98
N MET A 13 8.38 -32.19 2.75
CA MET A 13 8.81 -30.87 3.24
C MET A 13 9.74 -30.11 2.28
N SER A 14 10.32 -30.80 1.29
CA SER A 14 11.23 -30.21 0.31
C SER A 14 10.55 -30.05 -1.05
N GLU A 15 10.95 -29.06 -1.84
CA GLU A 15 10.47 -28.93 -3.22
C GLU A 15 10.82 -30.17 -4.03
N THR A 16 9.80 -30.96 -4.34
CA THR A 16 9.92 -32.19 -5.12
C THR A 16 8.96 -32.17 -6.29
N THR A 17 9.26 -32.96 -7.31
CA THR A 17 8.37 -33.10 -8.47
C THR A 17 7.02 -33.68 -8.04
N PRO A 18 5.88 -33.14 -8.50
CA PRO A 18 4.56 -33.66 -8.16
C PRO A 18 4.47 -35.18 -8.41
N GLY A 19 3.90 -35.90 -7.45
CA GLY A 19 3.74 -37.35 -7.50
C GLY A 19 5.00 -38.16 -7.14
N LEU A 20 6.10 -37.51 -6.75
CA LEU A 20 7.29 -38.20 -6.26
C LEU A 20 6.99 -38.98 -4.98
N LEU A 21 6.24 -38.40 -4.05
CA LEU A 21 5.87 -39.05 -2.80
C LEU A 21 5.05 -40.33 -3.05
N GLN A 22 4.05 -40.25 -3.93
CA GLN A 22 3.26 -41.41 -4.37
C GLN A 22 4.16 -42.49 -5.01
N SER A 23 5.10 -42.08 -5.85
CA SER A 23 6.05 -42.98 -6.51
C SER A 23 6.95 -43.70 -5.50
N LEU A 24 7.48 -42.97 -4.50
CA LEU A 24 8.31 -43.54 -3.43
C LEU A 24 7.53 -44.52 -2.57
N LEU A 25 6.29 -44.18 -2.20
CA LEU A 25 5.41 -45.08 -1.43
C LEU A 25 5.07 -46.35 -2.21
N SER A 26 4.81 -46.25 -3.52
CA SER A 26 4.55 -47.43 -4.37
C SER A 26 5.73 -48.39 -4.51
N CYS A 27 6.97 -47.89 -4.33
CA CYS A 27 8.20 -48.67 -4.38
C CYS A 27 8.55 -49.32 -3.02
N CYS A 28 7.85 -48.96 -1.94
CA CYS A 28 8.12 -49.51 -0.61
C CYS A 28 7.61 -50.97 -0.51
N PRO A 29 8.38 -51.90 0.10
CA PRO A 29 7.92 -53.27 0.28
C PRO A 29 6.63 -53.32 1.11
N PRO A 30 5.71 -54.27 0.85
CA PRO A 30 4.47 -54.40 1.62
C PRO A 30 4.77 -54.55 3.12
N ASN A 31 3.99 -53.86 3.96
CA ASN A 31 4.12 -53.80 5.43
C ASN A 31 5.35 -53.02 5.97
N THR A 32 6.06 -52.24 5.16
CA THR A 32 7.18 -51.40 5.66
C THR A 32 6.76 -50.01 6.13
N VAL A 33 5.76 -49.42 5.48
CA VAL A 33 5.11 -48.14 5.82
C VAL A 33 3.63 -48.32 5.56
N ASP A 34 2.82 -48.28 6.61
CA ASP A 34 1.36 -48.39 6.54
C ASP A 34 0.75 -46.98 6.57
N LYS A 35 1.12 -46.16 5.57
CA LYS A 35 0.72 -44.75 5.43
C LYS A 35 0.46 -44.44 3.96
N GLN A 36 -0.59 -43.67 3.71
CA GLN A 36 -0.89 -43.03 2.43
C GLN A 36 -0.18 -41.67 2.33
N PRO A 37 -0.09 -41.06 1.13
CA PRO A 37 0.52 -39.73 0.99
C PRO A 37 -0.09 -38.68 1.92
N ALA A 38 -1.41 -38.68 2.09
CA ALA A 38 -2.12 -37.77 2.99
C ALA A 38 -1.66 -37.89 4.45
N ASP A 39 -1.33 -39.10 4.91
CA ASP A 39 -0.80 -39.31 6.27
C ASP A 39 0.60 -38.70 6.40
N ILE A 40 1.45 -38.83 5.37
CA ILE A 40 2.79 -38.22 5.36
C ILE A 40 2.72 -36.69 5.33
N TYR A 41 1.79 -36.12 4.56
CA TYR A 41 1.55 -34.68 4.56
C TYR A 41 1.02 -34.20 5.91
N SER A 42 0.08 -34.93 6.51
CA SER A 42 -0.45 -34.64 7.86
C SER A 42 0.66 -34.65 8.90
N ASP A 43 1.52 -35.68 8.91
CA ASP A 43 2.67 -35.76 9.79
C ASP A 43 3.66 -34.61 9.57
N SER A 44 3.87 -34.20 8.31
CA SER A 44 4.76 -33.09 7.96
C SER A 44 4.21 -31.75 8.45
N ILE A 45 2.90 -31.52 8.32
CA ILE A 45 2.21 -30.33 8.86
C ILE A 45 2.35 -30.29 10.39
N LEU A 46 2.09 -31.40 11.07
CA LEU A 46 2.21 -31.49 12.53
C LEU A 46 3.67 -31.27 12.98
N LEU A 47 4.64 -31.81 12.26
CA LEU A 47 6.06 -31.63 12.55
C LEU A 47 6.51 -30.17 12.38
N ALA A 48 6.08 -29.51 11.30
CA ALA A 48 6.36 -28.08 11.08
C ALA A 48 5.68 -27.21 12.16
N SER A 49 4.44 -27.53 12.53
CA SER A 49 3.71 -26.83 13.59
C SER A 49 4.38 -26.98 14.96
N GLU A 50 4.84 -28.19 15.29
CA GLU A 50 5.59 -28.41 16.54
C GLU A 50 6.95 -27.71 16.55
N GLN A 51 7.60 -27.59 15.39
CA GLN A 51 8.84 -26.83 15.23
C GLN A 51 8.59 -25.32 15.42
N LEU A 52 7.49 -24.79 14.89
CA LEU A 52 7.04 -23.40 15.10
C LEU A 52 6.73 -23.11 16.58
N ARG A 53 6.07 -24.06 17.26
CA ARG A 53 5.80 -23.98 18.70
C ARG A 53 7.08 -23.96 19.55
N ASN A 54 8.10 -24.70 19.11
CA ASN A 54 9.33 -24.92 19.87
C ASN A 54 10.57 -24.61 19.01
N PRO A 55 10.87 -23.33 18.71
CA PRO A 55 11.93 -22.98 17.78
C PRO A 55 13.32 -23.47 18.20
N GLU A 56 13.56 -23.63 19.52
CA GLU A 56 14.81 -24.14 20.09
C GLU A 56 15.02 -25.65 19.90
N LYS A 57 13.95 -26.41 19.63
CA LYS A 57 14.06 -27.85 19.37
C LYS A 57 14.48 -28.04 17.93
N LYS A 58 15.34 -29.03 17.67
CA LYS A 58 15.66 -29.45 16.30
C LYS A 58 14.91 -30.73 16.00
N LEU A 59 13.70 -30.62 15.44
CA LEU A 59 12.83 -31.77 15.21
C LEU A 59 13.17 -32.54 13.93
N HIS A 60 13.74 -31.86 12.92
CA HIS A 60 14.11 -32.47 11.64
C HIS A 60 15.29 -31.73 10.98
N ASP A 61 16.04 -32.40 10.11
CA ASP A 61 17.22 -31.83 9.44
C ASP A 61 16.88 -30.78 8.38
N VAL A 62 15.67 -30.84 7.80
CA VAL A 62 15.17 -29.84 6.84
C VAL A 62 15.21 -28.40 7.38
N PHE A 63 14.98 -28.25 8.69
CA PHE A 63 14.98 -26.95 9.37
C PHE A 63 16.38 -26.35 9.54
N ASP A 64 17.45 -27.09 9.20
CA ASP A 64 18.81 -26.52 9.12
C ASP A 64 18.99 -25.59 7.92
N SER A 65 18.15 -25.78 6.90
CA SER A 65 18.27 -25.10 5.60
C SER A 65 17.08 -24.21 5.25
N MET A 66 15.96 -24.35 5.94
CA MET A 66 14.70 -23.65 5.64
C MET A 66 13.98 -23.30 6.94
N THR A 67 13.25 -22.19 6.96
CA THR A 67 12.47 -21.85 8.15
C THR A 67 11.22 -22.74 8.26
N PRO A 68 10.68 -22.94 9.47
CA PRO A 68 9.47 -23.76 9.64
C PRO A 68 8.25 -23.19 8.89
N GLU A 69 8.15 -21.87 8.73
CA GLU A 69 7.12 -21.20 7.94
C GLU A 69 7.24 -21.54 6.45
N GLU A 70 8.47 -21.50 5.90
CA GLU A 70 8.74 -21.86 4.50
C GLU A 70 8.44 -23.34 4.25
N VAL A 71 8.78 -24.22 5.21
CA VAL A 71 8.44 -25.64 5.15
C VAL A 71 6.91 -25.81 5.13
N LEU A 72 6.19 -25.13 6.03
CA LEU A 72 4.74 -25.23 6.10
C LEU A 72 4.08 -24.78 4.79
N GLU A 73 4.44 -23.60 4.28
CA GLU A 73 3.90 -23.08 3.02
C GLU A 73 4.18 -24.04 1.84
N ARG A 74 5.35 -24.67 1.81
CA ARG A 74 5.71 -25.66 0.78
C ARG A 74 4.88 -26.94 0.89
N ILE A 75 4.69 -27.46 2.10
CA ILE A 75 3.84 -28.63 2.33
C ILE A 75 2.42 -28.34 1.82
N LEU A 76 1.86 -27.19 2.19
CA LEU A 76 0.51 -26.80 1.79
C LEU A 76 0.38 -26.69 0.27
N ARG A 77 1.35 -26.04 -0.39
CA ARG A 77 1.34 -25.96 -1.85
C ARG A 77 1.36 -27.34 -2.51
N GLN A 78 2.22 -28.24 -2.04
CA GLN A 78 2.32 -29.58 -2.62
C GLN A 78 1.06 -30.42 -2.40
N VAL A 79 0.52 -30.44 -1.17
CA VAL A 79 -0.64 -31.27 -0.86
C VAL A 79 -1.88 -30.81 -1.65
N LEU A 80 -1.99 -29.51 -1.94
CA LEU A 80 -3.07 -28.93 -2.73
C LEU A 80 -2.85 -29.08 -4.25
N GLU A 81 -1.60 -29.05 -4.72
CA GLU A 81 -1.28 -29.32 -6.14
C GLU A 81 -1.39 -30.81 -6.51
N GLU A 82 -1.10 -31.71 -5.58
CA GLU A 82 -1.18 -33.17 -5.81
C GLU A 82 -2.60 -33.72 -5.69
N SER A 83 -3.55 -32.95 -5.15
CA SER A 83 -4.92 -33.39 -4.90
C SER A 83 -5.95 -32.35 -5.33
N ASP A 84 -6.75 -32.69 -6.35
CA ASP A 84 -7.94 -31.92 -6.74
C ASP A 84 -9.12 -32.08 -5.75
N ASP A 85 -8.90 -32.78 -4.62
CA ASP A 85 -9.94 -33.06 -3.63
C ASP A 85 -10.13 -31.91 -2.64
N VAL A 86 -11.36 -31.36 -2.62
CA VAL A 86 -11.79 -30.30 -1.71
C VAL A 86 -11.57 -30.68 -0.24
N PHE A 87 -11.65 -31.98 0.09
CA PHE A 87 -11.46 -32.46 1.46
C PHE A 87 -10.03 -32.31 1.99
N VAL A 88 -9.03 -32.07 1.13
CA VAL A 88 -7.65 -31.81 1.56
C VAL A 88 -7.53 -30.46 2.25
N GLY A 89 -8.28 -29.46 1.80
CA GLY A 89 -8.35 -28.16 2.47
C GLY A 89 -8.90 -28.28 3.89
N ASP A 90 -10.01 -29.02 4.04
CA ASP A 90 -10.64 -29.28 5.35
C ASP A 90 -9.69 -30.03 6.30
N MET A 91 -8.98 -31.05 5.80
CA MET A 91 -7.97 -31.78 6.58
C MET A 91 -6.85 -30.85 7.08
N VAL A 92 -6.33 -29.96 6.22
CA VAL A 92 -5.29 -28.98 6.59
C VAL A 92 -5.80 -28.06 7.69
N LEU A 93 -7.03 -27.54 7.55
CA LEU A 93 -7.65 -26.67 8.56
C LEU A 93 -7.85 -27.40 9.88
N ASP A 94 -8.32 -28.66 9.87
CA ASP A 94 -8.52 -29.45 11.09
C ASP A 94 -7.21 -29.73 11.85
N LEU A 95 -6.09 -29.86 11.13
CA LEU A 95 -4.77 -30.02 11.74
C LEU A 95 -4.21 -28.73 12.35
N LEU A 96 -4.43 -27.59 11.68
CA LEU A 96 -3.80 -26.32 12.07
C LEU A 96 -4.67 -25.42 12.95
N ARG A 97 -6.00 -25.55 12.91
CA ARG A 97 -6.92 -24.75 13.74
C ARG A 97 -6.62 -24.89 15.24
N PRO A 98 -6.36 -26.10 15.80
CA PRO A 98 -5.96 -26.23 17.21
C PRO A 98 -4.67 -25.48 17.55
N PHE A 99 -3.73 -25.39 16.60
CA PHE A 99 -2.49 -24.62 16.78
C PHE A 99 -2.78 -23.11 16.80
N CYS A 100 -3.63 -22.62 15.89
CA CYS A 100 -3.98 -21.20 15.80
C CYS A 100 -4.78 -20.68 17.00
N LEU A 101 -5.54 -21.56 17.66
CA LEU A 101 -6.33 -21.27 18.87
C LEU A 101 -5.53 -21.40 20.19
N ASP A 102 -4.29 -21.88 20.13
CA ASP A 102 -3.51 -22.15 21.33
C ASP A 102 -2.81 -20.89 21.86
N SER A 103 -3.36 -20.31 22.91
CA SER A 103 -2.82 -19.10 23.56
C SER A 103 -1.44 -19.29 24.21
N SER A 104 -0.93 -20.52 24.33
CA SER A 104 0.46 -20.76 24.75
C SER A 104 1.49 -20.48 23.66
N VAL A 105 1.05 -20.41 22.40
CA VAL A 105 1.87 -20.03 21.25
C VAL A 105 1.85 -18.51 21.08
N SER A 106 2.99 -17.94 20.74
CA SER A 106 3.11 -16.51 20.44
C SER A 106 2.08 -16.08 19.37
N ILE A 107 1.39 -14.96 19.62
CA ILE A 107 0.41 -14.40 18.70
C ILE A 107 0.98 -14.17 17.30
N HIS A 108 2.25 -13.75 17.18
CA HIS A 108 2.89 -13.53 15.88
C HIS A 108 3.06 -14.83 15.10
N VAL A 109 3.32 -15.95 15.78
CA VAL A 109 3.46 -17.26 15.15
C VAL A 109 2.08 -17.78 14.71
N ARG A 110 1.06 -17.63 15.56
CA ARG A 110 -0.33 -17.98 15.22
C ARG A 110 -0.84 -17.19 14.03
N LEU A 111 -0.65 -15.87 14.05
CA LEU A 111 -0.99 -14.97 12.94
C LEU A 111 -0.27 -15.41 11.67
N LYS A 112 1.02 -15.75 11.75
CA LYS A 112 1.78 -16.16 10.57
C LYS A 112 1.24 -17.43 9.93
N VAL A 113 0.84 -18.41 10.73
CA VAL A 113 0.22 -19.64 10.25
C VAL A 113 -1.14 -19.37 9.60
N LEU A 114 -1.97 -18.50 10.19
CA LEU A 114 -3.24 -18.11 9.57
C LEU A 114 -3.06 -17.34 8.24
N GLU A 115 -2.08 -16.44 8.14
CA GLU A 115 -1.74 -15.77 6.87
C GLU A 115 -1.27 -16.77 5.80
N ILE A 116 -0.56 -17.83 6.20
CA ILE A 116 -0.16 -18.90 5.29
C ILE A 116 -1.40 -19.68 4.85
N LEU A 117 -2.31 -19.99 5.77
CA LEU A 117 -3.57 -20.66 5.45
C LEU A 117 -4.43 -19.83 4.48
N GLU A 118 -4.64 -18.54 4.75
CA GLU A 118 -5.41 -17.62 3.88
C GLU A 118 -4.93 -17.62 2.43
N LYS A 119 -3.60 -17.71 2.22
CA LYS A 119 -3.00 -17.71 0.87
C LYS A 119 -3.16 -19.03 0.12
N ASN A 120 -3.37 -20.14 0.82
CA ASN A 120 -3.32 -21.48 0.24
C ASN A 120 -4.69 -22.19 0.28
N VAL A 121 -5.54 -21.90 1.26
CA VAL A 121 -6.82 -22.58 1.50
C VAL A 121 -7.92 -21.54 1.72
N SER A 122 -9.13 -21.84 1.27
CA SER A 122 -10.31 -21.02 1.58
C SER A 122 -10.68 -21.15 3.05
N LEU A 123 -10.57 -20.06 3.79
CA LEU A 123 -10.99 -20.00 5.19
C LEU A 123 -12.52 -19.98 5.31
N ASN A 124 -13.05 -20.47 6.42
CA ASN A 124 -14.45 -20.25 6.79
C ASN A 124 -14.58 -18.98 7.66
N ALA A 125 -15.81 -18.55 7.94
CA ALA A 125 -16.08 -17.34 8.70
C ALA A 125 -15.40 -17.30 10.09
N ASP A 126 -15.31 -18.43 10.80
CA ASP A 126 -14.67 -18.48 12.12
C ASP A 126 -13.15 -18.29 12.00
N ASP A 127 -12.54 -18.94 11.00
CA ASP A 127 -11.10 -18.85 10.73
C ASP A 127 -10.71 -17.45 10.17
N GLU A 128 -11.56 -16.84 9.33
CA GLU A 128 -11.41 -15.45 8.86
C GLU A 128 -11.51 -14.45 10.02
N ASN A 129 -12.50 -14.62 10.90
CA ASN A 129 -12.63 -13.79 12.08
C ASN A 129 -11.42 -13.93 13.02
N LEU A 130 -10.92 -15.15 13.23
CA LEU A 130 -9.71 -15.37 14.03
C LEU A 130 -8.50 -14.66 13.42
N LEU A 131 -8.29 -14.76 12.10
CA LEU A 131 -7.21 -14.05 11.42
C LEU A 131 -7.30 -12.54 11.65
N LEU A 132 -8.49 -11.96 11.43
CA LEU A 132 -8.75 -10.54 11.65
C LEU A 132 -8.48 -10.14 13.11
N LEU A 133 -8.92 -10.95 14.06
CA LEU A 133 -8.71 -10.71 15.49
C LEU A 133 -7.22 -10.67 15.85
N LEU A 134 -6.42 -11.61 15.37
CA LEU A 134 -4.97 -11.61 15.64
C LEU A 134 -4.26 -10.44 14.95
N GLN A 135 -4.67 -10.07 13.73
CA GLN A 135 -4.15 -8.88 13.04
C GLN A 135 -4.42 -7.62 13.86
N VAL A 136 -5.66 -7.44 14.32
CA VAL A 136 -6.08 -6.29 15.13
C VAL A 136 -5.36 -6.27 16.48
N GLN A 137 -5.28 -7.39 17.19
CA GLN A 137 -4.56 -7.49 18.47
C GLN A 137 -3.08 -7.14 18.33
N THR A 138 -2.38 -7.69 17.33
CA THR A 138 -0.95 -7.42 17.13
C THR A 138 -0.68 -5.95 16.80
N LEU A 139 -1.61 -5.27 16.13
CA LEU A 139 -1.53 -3.83 15.88
C LEU A 139 -1.80 -3.03 17.15
N ILE A 140 -2.93 -3.26 17.82
CA ILE A 140 -3.36 -2.46 18.97
C ILE A 140 -2.39 -2.61 20.13
N TRP A 141 -1.94 -3.82 20.47
CA TRP A 141 -1.06 -4.05 21.61
C TRP A 141 0.35 -3.46 21.45
N SER A 142 0.70 -2.98 20.26
CA SER A 142 1.94 -2.22 20.08
C SER A 142 1.87 -0.81 20.71
N GLU A 143 0.69 -0.20 20.73
CA GLU A 143 0.46 1.17 21.25
C GLU A 143 -0.40 1.20 22.52
N TRP A 144 -1.35 0.26 22.65
CA TRP A 144 -2.24 0.09 23.80
C TRP A 144 -2.18 -1.35 24.34
N PRO A 145 -1.10 -1.74 25.04
CA PRO A 145 -0.96 -3.09 25.61
C PRO A 145 -2.01 -3.43 26.67
N ASP A 146 -2.66 -2.43 27.23
CA ASP A 146 -3.72 -2.53 28.23
C ASP A 146 -5.12 -2.69 27.62
N TYR A 147 -5.25 -2.61 26.29
CA TYR A 147 -6.53 -2.80 25.61
C TYR A 147 -6.90 -4.28 25.56
N GLU A 148 -7.91 -4.67 26.34
CA GLU A 148 -8.42 -6.04 26.39
C GLU A 148 -9.31 -6.33 25.19
N LEU A 149 -8.94 -7.35 24.41
CA LEU A 149 -9.74 -7.87 23.30
C LEU A 149 -9.80 -9.39 23.42
N ASP A 150 -10.98 -9.92 23.75
CA ASP A 150 -11.20 -11.34 23.99
C ASP A 150 -10.95 -12.15 22.70
N GLU A 151 -10.23 -13.27 22.81
CA GLU A 151 -9.88 -14.18 21.71
C GLU A 151 -11.11 -14.84 21.06
N CYS A 152 -12.26 -14.80 21.73
CA CYS A 152 -13.55 -15.29 21.21
C CYS A 152 -14.43 -14.19 20.60
N THR A 153 -13.93 -12.96 20.46
CA THR A 153 -14.71 -11.84 19.92
C THR A 153 -14.92 -12.00 18.43
N GLU A 154 -16.18 -11.98 18.00
CA GLU A 154 -16.53 -11.79 16.59
C GLU A 154 -16.38 -10.30 16.24
N LEU A 155 -15.44 -9.94 15.37
CA LEU A 155 -15.14 -8.57 14.96
C LEU A 155 -15.97 -8.13 13.74
N ASP A 156 -17.25 -7.91 13.98
CA ASP A 156 -18.14 -7.28 13.00
C ASP A 156 -17.82 -5.79 12.76
N GLY A 157 -18.48 -5.18 11.76
CA GLY A 157 -18.28 -3.77 11.42
C GLY A 157 -18.58 -2.80 12.57
N ASP A 158 -19.62 -3.07 13.36
CA ASP A 158 -20.04 -2.20 14.47
C ASP A 158 -19.02 -2.21 15.61
N LYS A 159 -18.51 -3.38 15.99
CA LYS A 159 -17.47 -3.50 17.02
C LYS A 159 -16.16 -2.89 16.56
N ARG A 160 -15.78 -3.07 15.29
CA ARG A 160 -14.58 -2.43 14.73
C ARG A 160 -14.69 -0.92 14.72
N GLN A 161 -15.87 -0.38 14.37
CA GLN A 161 -16.14 1.06 14.46
C GLN A 161 -16.04 1.57 15.90
N ALA A 162 -16.70 0.90 16.86
CA ALA A 162 -16.68 1.30 18.26
C ALA A 162 -15.27 1.28 18.86
N MET A 163 -14.48 0.25 18.52
CA MET A 163 -13.08 0.13 18.90
C MET A 163 -12.24 1.27 18.32
N PHE A 164 -12.41 1.56 17.02
CA PHE A 164 -11.70 2.67 16.39
C PHE A 164 -12.04 4.01 17.05
N ASP A 165 -13.32 4.29 17.30
CA ASP A 165 -13.77 5.53 17.94
C ASP A 165 -13.20 5.69 19.36
N GLU A 166 -13.20 4.60 20.13
CA GLU A 166 -12.64 4.58 21.48
C GLU A 166 -11.13 4.85 21.47
N LEU A 167 -10.38 4.15 20.62
CA LEU A 167 -8.92 4.30 20.54
C LEU A 167 -8.53 5.66 19.98
N LEU A 168 -9.27 6.19 19.00
CA LEU A 168 -9.05 7.53 18.45
C LEU A 168 -9.23 8.60 19.52
N GLN A 169 -10.23 8.49 20.39
CA GLN A 169 -10.41 9.42 21.52
C GLN A 169 -9.27 9.39 22.53
N ARG A 170 -8.62 8.23 22.70
CA ARG A 170 -7.47 8.04 23.60
C ARG A 170 -6.14 8.42 22.95
N CYS A 171 -6.07 8.47 21.63
CA CYS A 171 -4.84 8.64 20.86
C CYS A 171 -4.32 10.08 20.92
N ASN A 172 -3.06 10.22 21.31
CA ASN A 172 -2.34 11.50 21.33
C ASN A 172 -0.89 11.38 20.82
N THR A 173 -0.51 10.22 20.28
CA THR A 173 0.83 9.96 19.74
C THR A 173 0.78 9.80 18.23
N GLN A 174 1.85 10.24 17.56
CA GLN A 174 2.03 10.05 16.11
C GLN A 174 1.97 8.56 15.72
N SER A 175 2.63 7.69 16.50
CA SER A 175 2.63 6.24 16.29
C SER A 175 1.23 5.62 16.44
N GLY A 176 0.45 6.07 17.42
CA GLY A 176 -0.93 5.65 17.62
C GLY A 176 -1.81 5.95 16.42
N PHE A 177 -1.70 7.16 15.83
CA PHE A 177 -2.47 7.51 14.63
C PHE A 177 -2.11 6.63 13.43
N VAL A 178 -0.84 6.27 13.27
CA VAL A 178 -0.41 5.33 12.22
C VAL A 178 -0.99 3.93 12.45
N VAL A 179 -1.04 3.46 13.70
CA VAL A 179 -1.67 2.17 14.05
C VAL A 179 -3.17 2.20 13.77
N LEU A 180 -3.86 3.30 14.09
CA LEU A 180 -5.28 3.46 13.75
C LEU A 180 -5.54 3.47 12.24
N GLY A 181 -4.64 4.08 11.46
CA GLY A 181 -4.71 4.00 10.01
C GLY A 181 -4.56 2.58 9.47
N LYS A 182 -3.72 1.74 10.10
CA LYS A 182 -3.62 0.31 9.77
C LYS A 182 -4.86 -0.46 10.22
N LEU A 183 -5.43 -0.12 11.37
CA LEU A 183 -6.66 -0.73 11.87
C LEU A 183 -7.83 -0.54 10.90
N LEU A 184 -7.98 0.65 10.29
CA LEU A 184 -8.99 0.90 9.25
C LEU A 184 -8.79 0.08 7.96
N GLN A 185 -7.60 -0.47 7.75
CA GLN A 185 -7.28 -1.36 6.62
C GLN A 185 -7.44 -2.84 6.95
N CYS A 186 -7.78 -3.19 8.20
CA CYS A 186 -8.01 -4.58 8.61
C CYS A 186 -9.43 -5.03 8.26
N GLY A 187 -9.52 -6.11 7.48
CA GLY A 187 -10.78 -6.67 7.02
C GLY A 187 -11.49 -5.80 5.99
N GLU A 188 -12.81 -5.98 5.87
CA GLU A 188 -13.63 -5.17 4.96
C GLU A 188 -13.72 -3.70 5.43
N PRO A 189 -13.72 -2.70 4.52
CA PRO A 189 -13.90 -1.30 4.90
C PRO A 189 -15.16 -1.09 5.75
N LEU A 190 -15.07 -0.26 6.80
CA LEU A 190 -16.23 0.07 7.63
C LEU A 190 -17.28 0.82 6.80
N ASP A 191 -18.57 0.61 7.08
CA ASP A 191 -19.65 1.34 6.40
C ASP A 191 -19.49 2.86 6.50
N SER A 192 -19.00 3.33 7.65
CA SER A 192 -18.69 4.74 7.93
C SER A 192 -17.61 5.33 7.00
N THR A 193 -16.75 4.51 6.38
CA THR A 193 -15.76 4.98 5.40
C THR A 193 -16.40 5.58 4.14
N SER A 194 -17.66 5.23 3.88
CA SER A 194 -18.46 5.76 2.77
C SER A 194 -19.30 6.98 3.16
N GLU A 195 -19.26 7.43 4.42
CA GLU A 195 -20.00 8.59 4.87
C GLU A 195 -19.57 9.85 4.12
N LEU A 196 -20.57 10.64 3.74
CA LEU A 196 -20.35 11.90 3.03
C LEU A 196 -19.87 13.01 3.97
N ASP A 197 -20.36 12.97 5.22
CA ASP A 197 -20.04 13.93 6.25
C ASP A 197 -18.60 13.72 6.78
N PRO A 198 -17.69 14.71 6.61
CA PRO A 198 -16.32 14.65 7.14
C PRO A 198 -16.26 14.32 8.63
N GLN A 199 -17.26 14.73 9.41
CA GLN A 199 -17.30 14.50 10.86
C GLN A 199 -17.68 13.07 11.25
N LYS A 200 -18.14 12.25 10.31
CA LYS A 200 -18.50 10.84 10.55
C LYS A 200 -17.58 9.86 9.83
N ASN A 201 -16.80 10.37 8.87
CA ASN A 201 -15.86 9.56 8.12
C ASN A 201 -14.60 9.27 8.97
N PRO A 202 -14.26 8.00 9.24
CA PRO A 202 -13.19 7.64 10.18
C PRO A 202 -11.80 8.07 9.70
N TRP A 203 -11.53 8.04 8.39
CA TRP A 203 -10.27 8.56 7.83
C TRP A 203 -10.14 10.06 8.05
N THR A 204 -11.24 10.78 7.85
CA THR A 204 -11.25 12.24 7.98
C THR A 204 -11.09 12.68 9.45
N GLN A 205 -11.77 11.99 10.37
CA GLN A 205 -11.56 12.18 11.81
C GLN A 205 -10.13 11.86 12.24
N LEU A 206 -9.58 10.73 11.78
CA LEU A 206 -8.21 10.30 12.09
C LEU A 206 -7.17 11.35 11.68
N ILE A 207 -7.20 11.73 10.41
CA ILE A 207 -6.23 12.67 9.83
C ILE A 207 -6.43 14.06 10.44
N GLY A 208 -7.67 14.50 10.61
CA GLY A 208 -7.97 15.77 11.25
C GLY A 208 -7.47 15.85 12.70
N GLN A 209 -7.65 14.78 13.48
CA GLN A 209 -7.16 14.74 14.86
C GLN A 209 -5.63 14.63 14.93
N MET A 210 -5.02 13.86 14.03
CA MET A 210 -3.55 13.80 13.91
C MET A 210 -2.97 15.18 13.60
N LEU A 211 -3.54 15.89 12.62
CA LEU A 211 -3.14 17.25 12.31
C LEU A 211 -3.40 18.17 13.50
N LEU A 212 -4.48 18.01 14.26
CA LEU A 212 -4.70 18.85 15.44
C LEU A 212 -3.61 18.65 16.52
N VAL A 213 -3.22 17.41 16.79
CA VAL A 213 -2.33 17.05 17.91
C VAL A 213 -0.84 17.14 17.56
N CYS A 214 -0.45 16.77 16.35
CA CYS A 214 0.95 16.78 15.93
C CYS A 214 1.35 18.17 15.41
N GLU A 215 2.35 18.78 16.07
CA GLU A 215 2.89 20.10 15.68
C GLU A 215 4.19 20.02 14.86
N GLU A 216 4.86 18.87 14.87
CA GLU A 216 6.16 18.67 14.24
C GLU A 216 6.05 18.19 12.77
N GLY A 217 7.11 18.39 12.00
CA GLY A 217 7.17 18.05 10.57
C GLY A 217 6.95 16.56 10.28
N SER A 218 7.42 15.65 11.14
CA SER A 218 7.18 14.21 10.96
C SER A 218 5.68 13.90 10.89
N GLY A 219 4.90 14.43 11.83
CA GLY A 219 3.45 14.20 11.87
C GLY A 219 2.70 14.66 10.62
N LEU A 220 3.24 15.62 9.85
CA LEU A 220 2.66 16.02 8.57
C LEU A 220 2.95 14.99 7.47
N ASP A 221 4.15 14.40 7.43
CA ASP A 221 4.49 13.33 6.48
C ASP A 221 3.62 12.09 6.71
N GLU A 222 3.34 11.71 7.97
CA GLU A 222 2.44 10.58 8.22
C GLU A 222 0.97 10.92 7.98
N ALA A 223 0.52 12.13 8.29
CA ALA A 223 -0.84 12.57 7.94
C ALA A 223 -1.05 12.54 6.41
N GLU A 224 -0.03 12.96 5.65
CA GLU A 224 -0.03 12.86 4.18
C GLU A 224 -0.11 11.40 3.74
N SER A 225 0.72 10.53 4.30
CA SER A 225 0.74 9.10 4.01
C SER A 225 -0.61 8.42 4.30
N LEU A 226 -1.24 8.76 5.43
CA LEU A 226 -2.58 8.29 5.79
C LEU A 226 -3.62 8.77 4.79
N PHE A 227 -3.57 10.03 4.37
CA PHE A 227 -4.49 10.57 3.37
C PHE A 227 -4.35 9.87 2.01
N LEU A 228 -3.13 9.66 1.52
CA LEU A 228 -2.88 8.94 0.27
C LEU A 228 -3.35 7.49 0.35
N THR A 229 -3.17 6.85 1.50
CA THR A 229 -3.68 5.50 1.77
C THR A 229 -5.21 5.47 1.74
N ALA A 230 -5.87 6.47 2.34
CA ALA A 230 -7.31 6.60 2.35
C ALA A 230 -7.89 6.79 0.94
N ILE A 231 -7.27 7.61 0.08
CA ILE A 231 -7.71 7.80 -1.31
C ILE A 231 -7.54 6.51 -2.14
N LYS A 232 -6.45 5.77 -1.90
CA LYS A 232 -6.16 4.54 -2.67
C LYS A 232 -7.10 3.39 -2.29
N ASN A 233 -7.36 3.24 -1.00
CA ASN A 233 -8.07 2.07 -0.46
C ASN A 233 -9.57 2.35 -0.24
N CYS A 234 -9.99 3.61 -0.20
CA CYS A 234 -11.37 4.01 0.05
C CYS A 234 -11.82 5.10 -0.93
N SER A 235 -13.12 5.16 -1.20
CA SER A 235 -13.70 6.21 -2.04
C SER A 235 -14.00 7.47 -1.22
N LEU A 236 -12.95 8.18 -0.78
CA LEU A 236 -13.15 9.50 -0.14
C LEU A 236 -13.82 10.46 -1.13
N ASN A 237 -14.91 11.07 -0.69
CA ASN A 237 -15.62 12.06 -1.49
C ASN A 237 -14.89 13.43 -1.44
N LEU A 238 -15.36 14.34 -2.29
CA LEU A 238 -14.79 15.69 -2.42
C LEU A 238 -14.88 16.51 -1.13
N GLU A 239 -15.98 16.41 -0.36
CA GLU A 239 -16.17 17.15 0.90
C GLU A 239 -15.19 16.69 1.98
N CYS A 240 -14.99 15.37 2.13
CA CYS A 240 -13.99 14.81 3.03
C CYS A 240 -12.58 15.26 2.65
N CYS A 241 -12.24 15.24 1.36
CA CYS A 241 -10.93 15.68 0.89
C CYS A 241 -10.72 17.19 1.12
N HIS A 242 -11.74 18.02 0.88
CA HIS A 242 -11.67 19.45 1.18
C HIS A 242 -11.50 19.74 2.67
N TYR A 243 -12.17 18.99 3.54
CA TYR A 243 -11.99 19.14 4.97
C TYR A 243 -10.52 18.90 5.35
N ILE A 244 -9.93 17.81 4.88
CA ILE A 244 -8.53 17.47 5.14
C ILE A 244 -7.60 18.54 4.53
N PHE A 245 -7.91 19.04 3.34
CA PHE A 245 -7.20 20.17 2.72
C PHE A 245 -7.16 21.39 3.65
N CYS A 246 -8.30 21.81 4.18
CA CYS A 246 -8.37 22.93 5.12
C CYS A 246 -7.59 22.66 6.41
N GLU A 247 -7.51 21.42 6.90
CA GLU A 247 -6.66 21.10 8.06
C GLU A 247 -5.16 21.21 7.74
N PHE A 248 -4.72 20.78 6.55
CA PHE A 248 -3.34 20.99 6.10
C PHE A 248 -3.01 22.47 5.86
N GLU A 249 -3.96 23.26 5.34
CA GLU A 249 -3.77 24.71 5.15
C GLU A 249 -3.46 25.41 6.47
N LYS A 250 -4.13 25.03 7.57
CA LYS A 250 -3.86 25.58 8.92
C LYS A 250 -2.44 25.28 9.40
N LYS A 251 -1.82 24.20 8.92
CA LYS A 251 -0.42 23.84 9.21
C LYS A 251 0.59 24.59 8.36
N ASN A 252 0.12 25.36 7.39
CA ASN A 252 0.93 26.23 6.54
C ASN A 252 2.09 25.50 5.86
N SER A 253 1.87 24.26 5.41
CA SER A 253 2.88 23.44 4.77
C SER A 253 2.57 23.17 3.31
N LEU A 254 3.23 23.92 2.43
CA LEU A 254 3.01 23.89 1.00
C LEU A 254 3.34 22.52 0.37
N ILE A 255 4.48 21.94 0.74
CA ILE A 255 4.93 20.64 0.17
C ILE A 255 3.90 19.53 0.40
N HIS A 256 3.38 19.40 1.63
CA HIS A 256 2.41 18.36 1.96
C HIS A 256 1.08 18.57 1.23
N ILE A 257 0.64 19.83 1.06
CA ILE A 257 -0.56 20.14 0.27
C ILE A 257 -0.36 19.72 -1.19
N LEU A 258 0.78 20.07 -1.80
CA LEU A 258 1.05 19.73 -3.18
C LEU A 258 1.19 18.21 -3.37
N ARG A 259 1.90 17.52 -2.48
CA ARG A 259 2.07 16.06 -2.52
C ARG A 259 0.76 15.30 -2.27
N ALA A 260 -0.07 15.75 -1.35
CA ALA A 260 -1.35 15.11 -1.04
C ALA A 260 -2.40 15.34 -2.13
N PHE A 261 -2.71 16.60 -2.43
CA PHE A 261 -3.96 16.92 -3.12
C PHE A 261 -3.85 16.85 -4.63
N LEU A 262 -2.65 17.00 -5.20
CA LEU A 262 -2.44 16.74 -6.62
C LEU A 262 -2.60 15.25 -6.95
N GLN A 263 -2.49 14.34 -5.98
CA GLN A 263 -2.68 12.90 -6.22
C GLN A 263 -4.15 12.49 -6.28
N THR A 264 -5.07 13.35 -5.85
CA THR A 264 -6.51 13.11 -5.94
C THR A 264 -6.98 13.10 -7.41
N ASP A 265 -8.17 12.55 -7.64
CA ASP A 265 -8.84 12.61 -8.94
C ASP A 265 -9.79 13.82 -9.06
N PHE A 266 -9.74 14.77 -8.11
CA PHE A 266 -10.63 15.93 -8.06
C PHE A 266 -9.96 17.19 -8.61
N PRO A 267 -10.33 17.68 -9.82
CA PRO A 267 -9.74 18.89 -10.41
C PRO A 267 -9.95 20.16 -9.57
N GLN A 268 -11.00 20.18 -8.74
CA GLN A 268 -11.26 21.26 -7.79
C GLN A 268 -10.10 21.40 -6.79
N LEU A 269 -9.68 20.29 -6.17
CA LEU A 269 -8.57 20.27 -5.22
C LEU A 269 -7.23 20.59 -5.89
N HIS A 270 -7.06 20.22 -7.16
CA HIS A 270 -5.88 20.63 -7.92
C HIS A 270 -5.85 22.15 -8.09
N SER A 271 -7.00 22.74 -8.40
CA SER A 271 -7.14 24.20 -8.53
C SER A 271 -6.91 24.90 -7.20
N ASP A 272 -7.40 24.34 -6.10
CA ASP A 272 -7.18 24.88 -4.75
C ASP A 272 -5.72 24.77 -4.32
N ALA A 273 -5.05 23.66 -4.58
CA ALA A 273 -3.62 23.51 -4.31
C ALA A 273 -2.77 24.53 -5.08
N VAL A 274 -3.10 24.78 -6.36
CA VAL A 274 -2.43 25.83 -7.16
C VAL A 274 -2.82 27.24 -6.71
N ALA A 275 -4.04 27.44 -6.21
CA ALA A 275 -4.43 28.72 -5.61
C ALA A 275 -3.68 28.97 -4.30
N TYR A 276 -3.51 27.93 -3.46
CA TYR A 276 -2.74 27.97 -2.24
C TYR A 276 -1.28 28.36 -2.52
N LEU A 277 -0.67 27.73 -3.53
CA LEU A 277 0.67 28.05 -4.03
C LEU A 277 0.87 29.54 -4.38
N LYS A 278 -0.15 30.23 -4.91
CA LYS A 278 -0.08 31.65 -5.29
C LYS A 278 0.09 32.60 -4.09
N HIS A 279 -0.17 32.15 -2.86
CA HIS A 279 0.06 32.96 -1.66
C HIS A 279 1.54 33.07 -1.28
N PHE A 280 2.41 32.25 -1.88
CA PHE A 280 3.84 32.22 -1.59
C PHE A 280 4.63 33.00 -2.65
N ASP A 281 5.17 34.17 -2.25
CA ASP A 281 5.96 35.02 -3.15
C ASP A 281 7.31 34.39 -3.56
N LYS A 282 7.86 33.52 -2.69
CA LYS A 282 9.10 32.81 -2.90
C LYS A 282 8.96 31.39 -2.39
N ILE A 283 9.47 30.46 -3.18
CA ILE A 283 9.48 29.02 -2.89
C ILE A 283 10.94 28.59 -2.87
N SER A 284 11.30 27.76 -1.90
CA SER A 284 12.61 27.15 -1.75
C SER A 284 12.62 25.72 -2.28
N GLU A 285 13.80 25.10 -2.39
CA GLU A 285 13.93 23.68 -2.77
C GLU A 285 13.32 22.71 -1.75
N CYS A 286 12.94 23.17 -0.56
CA CYS A 286 12.26 22.35 0.46
C CYS A 286 10.74 22.32 0.31
N ASP A 287 10.17 23.18 -0.55
CA ASP A 287 8.73 23.38 -0.67
C ASP A 287 8.10 22.59 -1.82
N TYR A 288 8.91 21.93 -2.65
CA TYR A 288 8.49 21.04 -3.73
C TYR A 288 9.52 19.93 -3.94
N ASP A 289 9.11 18.82 -4.55
CA ASP A 289 9.99 17.74 -4.97
C ASP A 289 9.65 17.27 -6.39
N GLU A 290 10.40 16.30 -6.90
CA GLU A 290 10.17 15.75 -8.25
C GLU A 290 8.77 15.13 -8.40
N THR A 291 8.18 14.61 -7.32
CA THR A 291 6.85 13.99 -7.36
C THR A 291 5.78 15.03 -7.67
N VAL A 292 5.88 16.21 -7.04
CA VAL A 292 5.01 17.36 -7.29
C VAL A 292 5.19 17.87 -8.73
N LEU A 293 6.44 18.03 -9.19
CA LEU A 293 6.72 18.53 -10.55
C LEU A 293 6.16 17.57 -11.61
N ASN A 294 6.37 16.26 -11.43
CA ASN A 294 5.82 15.23 -12.31
C ASN A 294 4.29 15.30 -12.33
N ARG A 295 3.66 15.43 -11.17
CA ARG A 295 2.20 15.44 -11.08
C ARG A 295 1.59 16.68 -11.73
N ILE A 296 2.20 17.86 -11.58
CA ILE A 296 1.79 19.09 -12.29
C ILE A 296 1.80 18.89 -13.81
N LEU A 297 2.86 18.25 -14.34
CA LEU A 297 2.98 17.98 -15.77
C LEU A 297 1.96 16.93 -16.25
N GLN A 298 1.77 15.86 -15.47
CA GLN A 298 0.78 14.80 -15.77
C GLN A 298 -0.65 15.34 -15.81
N LEU A 299 -0.99 16.24 -14.87
CA LEU A 299 -2.29 16.90 -14.79
C LEU A 299 -2.44 18.07 -15.78
N ARG A 300 -1.39 18.40 -16.54
CA ARG A 300 -1.34 19.51 -17.50
C ARG A 300 -1.61 20.89 -16.89
N LEU A 301 -1.28 21.08 -15.61
CA LEU A 301 -1.47 22.31 -14.83
C LEU A 301 -0.39 23.38 -15.09
N LEU A 302 0.43 23.19 -16.14
CA LEU A 302 1.50 24.14 -16.49
C LEU A 302 0.99 25.58 -16.67
N PRO A 303 -0.16 25.86 -17.33
CA PRO A 303 -0.69 27.22 -17.44
C PRO A 303 -1.03 27.84 -16.08
N ASP A 304 -1.57 27.05 -15.15
CA ASP A 304 -2.04 27.54 -13.86
C ASP A 304 -0.89 27.96 -12.94
N VAL A 305 0.27 27.32 -13.08
CA VAL A 305 1.47 27.61 -12.29
C VAL A 305 2.32 28.75 -12.86
N VAL A 306 2.06 29.27 -14.07
CA VAL A 306 2.88 30.35 -14.68
C VAL A 306 3.05 31.56 -13.77
N SER A 307 1.98 31.93 -13.10
CA SER A 307 1.95 33.10 -12.19
C SER A 307 2.64 32.87 -10.85
N THR A 308 3.22 31.68 -10.63
CA THR A 308 3.82 31.26 -9.34
C THR A 308 5.33 31.12 -9.48
N SER A 309 6.05 31.17 -8.35
CA SER A 309 7.49 30.88 -8.33
C SER A 309 7.84 29.43 -8.66
N LEU A 310 6.87 28.52 -8.71
CA LEU A 310 7.08 27.11 -9.09
C LEU A 310 7.16 26.91 -10.62
N TYR A 311 6.74 27.90 -11.43
CA TYR A 311 6.80 27.81 -12.89
C TYR A 311 8.22 27.48 -13.40
N ARG A 312 9.22 28.18 -12.85
CA ARG A 312 10.61 28.00 -13.29
C ARG A 312 11.14 26.59 -12.98
N PRO A 313 11.01 26.07 -11.74
CA PRO A 313 11.30 24.67 -11.44
C PRO A 313 10.61 23.65 -12.37
N VAL A 314 9.31 23.81 -12.66
CA VAL A 314 8.56 22.90 -13.54
C VAL A 314 9.13 22.90 -14.96
N ILE A 315 9.46 24.08 -15.49
CA ILE A 315 10.06 24.21 -16.84
C ILE A 315 11.46 23.60 -16.88
N ASP A 316 12.29 23.86 -15.86
CA ASP A 316 13.65 23.31 -15.80
C ASP A 316 13.61 21.78 -15.69
N HIS A 317 12.68 21.21 -14.91
CA HIS A 317 12.45 19.77 -14.80
C HIS A 317 11.95 19.15 -16.12
N LEU A 318 11.00 19.81 -16.79
CA LEU A 318 10.50 19.41 -18.10
C LEU A 318 11.63 19.38 -19.16
N ILE A 319 12.51 20.40 -19.16
CA ILE A 319 13.63 20.47 -20.11
C ILE A 319 14.70 19.41 -19.78
N ALA A 320 14.97 19.15 -18.50
CA ALA A 320 15.92 18.14 -18.06
C ALA A 320 15.50 16.73 -18.47
N ASN A 321 14.19 16.45 -18.47
CA ASN A 321 13.62 15.13 -18.75
C ASN A 321 13.00 14.99 -20.15
N LYS A 322 13.22 15.96 -21.05
CA LYS A 322 12.63 16.00 -22.40
C LYS A 322 12.89 14.77 -23.28
N ASP A 323 13.96 14.03 -23.00
CA ASP A 323 14.38 12.83 -23.75
C ASP A 323 13.78 11.54 -23.17
N SER A 324 13.01 11.64 -22.07
CA SER A 324 12.27 10.53 -21.49
C SER A 324 11.14 10.06 -22.43
N ALA A 325 10.82 8.77 -22.36
CA ALA A 325 9.70 8.17 -23.11
C ALA A 325 8.33 8.51 -22.50
N GLU A 326 8.29 9.12 -21.32
CA GLU A 326 7.06 9.43 -20.62
C GLU A 326 6.35 10.64 -21.24
N LYS A 327 5.06 10.47 -21.56
CA LYS A 327 4.28 11.47 -22.32
C LYS A 327 4.22 12.85 -21.67
N HIS A 328 4.22 12.92 -20.34
CA HIS A 328 4.10 14.19 -19.61
C HIS A 328 5.35 15.08 -19.72
N PHE A 329 6.49 14.55 -20.17
CA PHE A 329 7.67 15.35 -20.52
C PHE A 329 7.66 15.85 -21.96
N SER A 330 6.59 15.62 -22.72
CA SER A 330 6.46 16.10 -24.08
C SER A 330 6.41 17.63 -24.13
N ILE A 331 7.49 18.22 -24.63
CA ILE A 331 7.56 19.66 -24.93
C ILE A 331 6.40 20.07 -25.82
N GLN A 332 6.01 19.23 -26.78
CA GLN A 332 4.92 19.55 -27.69
C GLN A 332 3.60 19.67 -26.93
N GLU A 333 3.30 18.74 -26.03
CA GLU A 333 2.09 18.80 -25.21
C GLU A 333 2.11 20.00 -24.24
N ALA A 334 3.25 20.28 -23.60
CA ALA A 334 3.42 21.44 -22.75
C ALA A 334 3.22 22.76 -23.51
N THR A 335 3.79 22.86 -24.71
CA THR A 335 3.62 24.03 -25.60
C THR A 335 2.16 24.17 -26.03
N ARG A 336 1.48 23.06 -26.39
CA ARG A 336 0.04 23.06 -26.71
C ARG A 336 -0.78 23.60 -25.55
N SER A 337 -0.56 23.07 -24.35
CA SER A 337 -1.28 23.49 -23.13
C SER A 337 -1.16 25.00 -22.89
N LEU A 338 0.06 25.56 -22.99
CA LEU A 338 0.29 27.00 -22.86
C LEU A 338 -0.38 27.81 -23.98
N THR A 339 -0.34 27.34 -25.23
CA THR A 339 -1.01 28.05 -26.34
C THR A 339 -2.52 28.02 -26.23
N ASP A 340 -3.10 26.90 -25.79
CA ASP A 340 -4.54 26.73 -25.59
C ASP A 340 -5.05 27.64 -24.47
N ALA A 341 -4.22 27.89 -23.45
CA ALA A 341 -4.46 28.87 -22.38
C ALA A 341 -4.17 30.34 -22.79
N ASN A 342 -3.92 30.64 -24.06
CA ASN A 342 -3.54 31.96 -24.58
C ASN A 342 -2.21 32.54 -24.06
N MET A 343 -1.31 31.69 -23.55
CA MET A 343 -0.02 32.07 -22.98
C MET A 343 1.11 31.97 -24.02
N LEU A 344 0.98 32.76 -25.09
CA LEU A 344 1.87 32.66 -26.26
C LEU A 344 3.32 33.06 -25.96
N ALA A 345 3.54 33.98 -25.02
CA ALA A 345 4.88 34.44 -24.68
C ALA A 345 5.65 33.35 -23.93
N GLU A 346 4.98 32.65 -23.03
CA GLU A 346 5.47 31.55 -22.22
C GLU A 346 5.77 30.33 -23.10
N ALA A 347 4.81 29.94 -23.94
CA ALA A 347 5.00 28.88 -24.95
C ALA A 347 6.20 29.17 -25.86
N GLY A 348 6.32 30.42 -26.32
CA GLY A 348 7.43 30.88 -27.12
C GLY A 348 8.77 30.83 -26.39
N THR A 349 8.78 31.19 -25.10
CA THR A 349 9.99 31.16 -24.27
C THR A 349 10.49 29.74 -24.06
N LEU A 350 9.60 28.78 -23.81
CA LEU A 350 9.93 27.35 -23.73
C LEU A 350 10.60 26.84 -25.02
N LEU A 351 10.01 27.16 -26.18
CA LEU A 351 10.58 26.79 -27.49
C LEU A 351 11.97 27.42 -27.73
N LEU A 352 12.14 28.69 -27.34
CA LEU A 352 13.42 29.38 -27.49
C LEU A 352 14.51 28.79 -26.59
N GLN A 353 14.16 28.38 -25.36
CA GLN A 353 15.10 27.72 -24.44
C GLN A 353 15.63 26.40 -25.00
N LEU A 354 14.79 25.64 -25.70
CA LEU A 354 15.19 24.38 -26.35
C LEU A 354 16.09 24.58 -27.57
N SER A 355 15.86 25.67 -28.31
CA SER A 355 16.68 26.03 -29.47
C SER A 355 18.08 26.58 -29.13
N ARG A 356 18.44 26.60 -27.83
CA ARG A 356 19.69 27.19 -27.30
C ARG A 356 19.90 28.64 -27.77
N THR A 357 18.82 29.39 -27.96
CA THR A 357 18.89 30.80 -28.33
C THR A 357 19.49 31.59 -27.16
N HIS A 358 20.45 32.48 -27.43
CA HIS A 358 21.12 33.26 -26.38
C HIS A 358 20.09 34.09 -25.59
N PRO A 359 20.14 34.15 -24.24
CA PRO A 359 19.13 34.83 -23.42
C PRO A 359 18.83 36.28 -23.83
N ALA A 360 19.86 37.02 -24.27
CA ALA A 360 19.70 38.41 -24.76
C ALA A 360 18.86 38.54 -26.05
N ALA A 361 18.64 37.46 -26.80
CA ALA A 361 17.79 37.42 -28.00
C ALA A 361 16.36 36.91 -27.72
N CYS A 362 16.09 36.46 -26.48
CA CYS A 362 14.77 36.04 -26.02
C CYS A 362 13.95 37.24 -25.55
N THR A 363 13.52 38.08 -26.49
CA THR A 363 12.57 39.17 -26.27
C THR A 363 11.13 38.68 -26.35
N PHE A 364 10.18 39.42 -25.78
CA PHE A 364 8.75 39.13 -25.88
C PHE A 364 8.28 38.90 -27.33
N ASN A 365 8.70 39.76 -28.26
CA ASN A 365 8.33 39.64 -29.67
C ASN A 365 8.94 38.40 -30.33
N THR A 366 10.16 38.00 -29.97
CA THR A 366 10.77 36.78 -30.52
C THR A 366 10.08 35.53 -29.97
N ALA A 367 9.70 35.51 -28.70
CA ALA A 367 8.92 34.43 -28.09
C ALA A 367 7.55 34.26 -28.76
N VAL A 368 6.74 35.32 -28.83
CA VAL A 368 5.41 35.27 -29.46
C VAL A 368 5.48 34.84 -30.93
N ASN A 369 6.49 35.31 -31.67
CA ASN A 369 6.69 34.89 -33.05
C ASN A 369 7.12 33.42 -33.17
N ALA A 370 7.91 32.90 -32.23
CA ALA A 370 8.27 31.48 -32.18
C ALA A 370 7.03 30.61 -31.96
N ALA A 371 6.19 30.94 -30.98
CA ALA A 371 4.94 30.23 -30.71
C ALA A 371 4.00 30.25 -31.93
N ARG A 372 3.81 31.41 -32.57
CA ARG A 372 2.99 31.53 -33.79
C ARG A 372 3.52 30.71 -34.96
N ARG A 373 4.84 30.63 -35.14
CA ARG A 373 5.46 29.80 -36.18
C ARG A 373 5.22 28.32 -35.92
N TRP A 374 5.36 27.90 -34.67
CA TRP A 374 5.12 26.52 -34.26
C TRP A 374 3.64 26.12 -34.46
N LEU A 375 2.68 26.99 -34.11
CA LEU A 375 1.25 26.76 -34.37
C LEU A 375 0.96 26.59 -35.86
N ARG A 376 1.57 27.44 -36.72
CA ARG A 376 1.44 27.31 -38.17
C ARG A 376 2.02 26.00 -38.70
N GLY A 377 3.16 25.57 -38.14
CA GLY A 377 3.79 24.29 -38.48
C GLY A 377 2.90 23.09 -38.21
N MET A 378 2.18 23.09 -37.07
CA MET A 378 1.22 22.02 -36.73
C MET A 378 -0.01 21.98 -37.64
N THR A 379 -0.48 23.12 -38.14
CA THR A 379 -1.62 23.15 -39.09
C THR A 379 -1.25 22.69 -40.51
N SER A 380 0.04 22.46 -40.77
CA SER A 380 0.57 22.08 -42.09
C SER A 380 1.10 20.65 -42.15
N GLU A 381 0.98 19.87 -41.08
CA GLU A 381 1.16 18.41 -41.12
C GLU A 381 -0.21 17.74 -41.42
N PRO A 382 -0.31 16.87 -42.44
CA PRO A 382 -1.56 16.27 -42.91
C PRO A 382 -2.20 15.25 -41.96
#